data_AF-A0A7Y2C8Y5-F1
#
_entry.id   AF-A0A7Y2C8Y5-F1
#
_cell.length_a   1.000
_cell.length_b   1.000
_cell.length_c   1.000
_cell.angle_alpha   90.00
_cell.angle_beta   90.00
_cell.angle_gamma   90.00
#
_symmetry.space_group_name_H-M   'P 1'
#
loop_
_entity.id
_entity.type
_entity.pdbx_description
1 polymer ?
#
loop_
_entity_poly.entity_id
_entity_poly.type
_entity_poly.pdbx_seq_one_letter_code
_entity_poly.pdbx_strand_id
1 'polypeptide(L)'
;MTKKRKRRRPEQVVKLLQDGEAMLAAGKSPAEVFLKLEISEATWTRWKKQFGGMKSDEAKRLRELEVENRNLKEMLAEAELDKRILKEALEGNY
;
A
#
# COMPACT_ATOMS: atom_id res chain seq x y z
N MET A 1 12.52 -7.51 23.55
CA MET A 1 11.49 -6.66 22.91
C MET A 1 11.82 -6.49 21.43
N THR A 2 11.04 -7.08 20.52
CA THR A 2 11.24 -6.89 19.07
C THR A 2 10.73 -5.51 18.67
N LYS A 3 11.60 -4.64 18.15
CA LYS A 3 11.24 -3.28 17.71
C LYS A 3 10.20 -3.38 16.59
N LYS A 4 9.00 -2.80 16.80
CA LYS A 4 7.91 -2.78 15.80
C LYS A 4 8.43 -2.14 14.51
N ARG A 5 8.52 -2.92 13.43
CA ARG A 5 9.01 -2.41 12.12
C ARG A 5 8.05 -1.33 11.63
N LYS A 6 8.54 -0.08 11.55
CA LYS A 6 7.77 1.05 11.01
C LYS A 6 7.67 0.90 9.48
N ARG A 7 6.51 0.46 8.99
CA ARG A 7 6.24 0.39 7.55
C ARG A 7 5.93 1.79 7.03
N ARG A 8 6.63 2.21 5.96
CA ARG A 8 6.33 3.45 5.25
C ARG A 8 5.06 3.27 4.42
N ARG A 9 4.25 4.31 4.32
CA ARG A 9 3.04 4.31 3.49
C ARG A 9 3.43 4.43 2.00
N PRO A 10 2.64 3.89 1.06
CA PRO A 10 2.94 3.95 -0.38
C PRO A 10 3.29 5.36 -0.88
N GLU A 11 2.53 6.37 -0.46
CA GLU A 11 2.74 7.77 -0.83
C GLU A 11 4.10 8.32 -0.36
N GLN A 12 4.58 7.84 0.80
CA GLN A 12 5.90 8.20 1.33
C GLN A 12 7.03 7.52 0.56
N VAL A 13 6.79 6.28 0.11
CA VAL A 13 7.75 5.55 -0.72
C VAL A 13 7.91 6.24 -2.07
N VAL A 14 6.81 6.62 -2.72
CA VAL A 14 6.84 7.36 -3.99
C VAL A 14 7.62 8.67 -3.85
N LYS A 15 7.37 9.44 -2.79
CA LYS A 15 8.10 10.69 -2.56
C LYS A 15 9.61 10.46 -2.39
N LEU A 16 10.01 9.44 -1.63
CA LEU A 16 11.43 9.09 -1.46
C LEU A 16 12.09 8.63 -2.77
N LEU A 17 11.35 7.91 -3.62
CA LEU A 17 11.83 7.54 -4.95
C LEU A 17 12.06 8.77 -5.82
N GLN A 18 11.10 9.71 -5.84
CA GLN A 18 11.23 10.96 -6.59
C GLN A 18 12.41 11.81 -6.11
N ASP A 19 12.56 11.97 -4.78
CA ASP A 19 13.68 12.69 -4.18
C ASP A 19 15.03 12.03 -4.53
N GLY A 20 15.10 10.70 -4.47
CA GLY A 20 16.31 9.96 -4.84
C GLY A 20 16.63 10.04 -6.34
N GLU A 21 15.62 9.99 -7.21
CA GLU A 21 15.81 10.16 -8.66
C GLU A 21 16.28 11.58 -9.00
N ALA A 22 15.77 12.60 -8.33
CA ALA A 22 16.25 13.97 -8.46
C ALA A 22 17.72 14.11 -8.01
N MET A 23 18.11 13.43 -6.92
CA MET A 23 19.50 13.43 -6.46
C MET A 23 20.45 12.71 -7.44
N LEU A 24 20.02 11.60 -8.02
CA LEU A 24 20.77 10.89 -9.06
C LEU A 24 20.91 11.76 -10.33
N ALA A 25 19.84 12.43 -10.75
CA ALA A 25 19.86 13.37 -11.87
C ALA A 25 20.78 14.58 -11.63
N ALA A 26 20.94 14.99 -10.36
CA ALA A 26 21.89 16.01 -9.94
C ALA A 26 23.35 15.51 -9.85
N GLY A 27 23.62 14.26 -10.23
CA GLY A 27 24.96 13.68 -10.28
C GLY A 27 25.46 13.03 -9.00
N LYS A 28 24.61 12.86 -7.97
CA LYS A 28 25.01 12.11 -6.77
C LYS A 28 25.16 10.63 -7.06
N SER A 29 26.10 9.98 -6.38
CA SER A 29 26.27 8.53 -6.49
C SER A 29 25.09 7.77 -5.82
N PRO A 30 24.76 6.55 -6.27
CA PRO A 30 23.74 5.73 -5.63
C PRO A 30 23.98 5.51 -4.13
N ALA A 31 25.24 5.34 -3.72
CA ALA A 31 25.60 5.14 -2.32
C ALA A 31 25.24 6.35 -1.44
N GLU A 32 25.53 7.57 -1.91
CA GLU A 32 25.17 8.81 -1.21
C GLU A 32 23.64 8.99 -1.11
N VAL A 33 22.92 8.62 -2.17
CA VAL A 33 21.45 8.68 -2.19
C VAL A 33 20.86 7.71 -1.17
N PHE A 34 21.32 6.46 -1.14
CA PHE A 34 20.84 5.44 -0.20
C PHE A 34 21.14 5.82 1.25
N LEU A 35 22.33 6.37 1.50
CA LEU A 35 22.69 6.91 2.80
C LEU A 35 21.76 8.07 3.20
N LYS A 36 21.52 9.03 2.31
CA LYS A 36 20.69 10.20 2.58
C LYS A 36 19.22 9.86 2.81
N LEU A 37 18.71 8.85 2.11
CA LEU A 37 17.32 8.37 2.22
C LEU A 37 17.13 7.33 3.35
N GLU A 38 18.22 6.94 4.03
CA GLU A 38 18.24 5.90 5.07
C GLU A 38 17.59 4.59 4.62
N ILE A 39 17.99 4.11 3.45
CA ILE A 39 17.51 2.86 2.85
C ILE A 39 18.67 2.05 2.28
N SER A 40 18.46 0.75 2.16
CA SER A 40 19.38 -0.12 1.42
C SER A 40 19.07 -0.11 -0.08
N GLU A 41 20.05 -0.45 -0.90
CA GLU A 41 19.88 -0.65 -2.34
C GLU A 41 18.77 -1.68 -2.64
N ALA A 42 18.73 -2.80 -1.92
CA ALA A 42 17.67 -3.80 -2.07
C ALA A 42 16.26 -3.21 -1.80
N THR A 43 16.15 -2.27 -0.86
CA THR A 43 14.89 -1.56 -0.59
C THR A 43 14.53 -0.65 -1.76
N TRP A 44 15.50 0.11 -2.27
CA TRP A 44 15.34 0.99 -3.42
C TRP A 44 14.87 0.21 -4.66
N THR A 45 15.56 -0.88 -5.02
CA THR A 45 15.22 -1.69 -6.19
C THR A 45 13.82 -2.29 -6.08
N ARG A 46 13.44 -2.80 -4.90
CA ARG A 46 12.08 -3.31 -4.66
C ARG A 46 11.03 -2.21 -4.83
N TRP A 47 11.29 -1.03 -4.25
CA TRP A 47 10.37 0.10 -4.35
C TRP A 47 10.26 0.62 -5.79
N LYS A 48 11.37 0.71 -6.54
CA LYS A 48 11.34 1.07 -7.95
C LYS A 48 10.49 0.11 -8.78
N LYS A 49 10.61 -1.20 -8.52
CA LYS A 49 9.77 -2.21 -9.19
C LYS A 49 8.28 -2.05 -8.86
N GLN A 50 7.96 -1.68 -7.62
CA GLN A 50 6.59 -1.64 -7.12
C GLN A 50 5.88 -0.29 -7.36
N PHE A 51 6.62 0.81 -7.31
CA PHE A 51 6.09 2.17 -7.28
C PHE A 51 6.79 3.12 -8.29
N GLY A 52 7.77 2.63 -9.06
CA GLY A 52 8.44 3.43 -10.07
C GLY A 52 7.44 3.92 -11.13
N GLY A 53 7.53 5.20 -11.50
CA GLY A 53 6.60 5.84 -12.44
C GLY A 53 5.24 6.24 -11.85
N MET A 54 4.94 5.88 -10.60
CA MET A 54 3.69 6.25 -9.93
C MET A 54 3.79 7.66 -9.32
N LYS A 55 2.71 8.44 -9.37
CA LYS A 55 2.63 9.75 -8.68
C LYS A 55 2.22 9.55 -7.20
N SER A 56 2.66 10.43 -6.30
CA SER A 56 2.36 10.29 -4.86
C SER A 56 0.86 10.33 -4.57
N ASP A 57 0.12 11.20 -5.27
CA ASP A 57 -1.35 11.29 -5.15
C ASP A 57 -2.05 10.03 -5.69
N GLU A 58 -1.51 9.41 -6.74
CA GLU A 58 -2.01 8.15 -7.29
C GLU A 58 -1.82 7.01 -6.28
N ALA A 59 -0.66 6.94 -5.63
CA ALA A 59 -0.39 5.96 -4.57
C ALA A 59 -1.31 6.16 -3.35
N LYS A 60 -1.59 7.41 -2.98
CA LYS A 60 -2.53 7.74 -1.91
C LYS A 60 -3.94 7.28 -2.28
N ARG A 61 -4.40 7.61 -3.49
CA ARG A 61 -5.73 7.24 -3.99
C ARG A 61 -5.90 5.73 -4.09
N LEU A 62 -4.87 5.02 -4.57
CA LEU A 62 -4.87 3.55 -4.62
C LEU A 62 -5.06 2.96 -3.23
N ARG A 63 -4.32 3.44 -2.22
CA ARG A 63 -4.47 2.98 -0.84
C ARG A 63 -5.87 3.23 -0.28
N GLU A 64 -6.46 4.38 -0.58
CA GLU A 64 -7.84 4.71 -0.15
C GLU A 64 -8.86 3.76 -0.79
N LEU A 65 -8.72 3.49 -2.09
CA LEU A 65 -9.57 2.55 -2.82
C LEU A 65 -9.42 1.11 -2.31
N GLU A 66 -8.20 0.68 -1.96
CA GLU A 66 -7.97 -0.63 -1.36
C GLU A 66 -8.66 -0.79 0.00
N VAL A 67 -8.65 0.28 0.82
CA VAL A 67 -9.34 0.32 2.11
C VAL A 67 -10.85 0.27 1.91
N GLU A 68 -11.37 1.10 1.02
CA GLU A 68 -12.80 1.14 0.70
C GLU A 68 -13.28 -0.21 0.14
N ASN A 69 -12.53 -0.81 -0.78
CA ASN A 69 -12.87 -2.11 -1.35
C ASN A 69 -12.92 -3.22 -0.29
N ARG A 70 -11.99 -3.22 0.68
CA ARG A 70 -12.02 -4.17 1.79
C ARG A 70 -13.29 -3.99 2.64
N ASN A 71 -13.60 -2.76 3.02
CA ASN A 71 -14.79 -2.46 3.83
C ASN A 71 -16.08 -2.84 3.07
N LEU A 72 -16.14 -2.56 1.76
CA LEU A 72 -17.27 -2.96 0.91
C LEU A 72 -17.44 -4.48 0.84
N LYS A 73 -16.34 -5.23 0.76
CA LYS A 73 -16.37 -6.70 0.78
C LYS A 73 -16.86 -7.26 2.11
N GLU A 74 -16.44 -6.66 3.22
CA GLU A 74 -16.91 -7.03 4.56
C GLU A 74 -18.42 -6.80 4.69
N MET A 75 -18.90 -5.59 4.36
CA MET A 75 -20.34 -5.27 4.39
C MET A 75 -21.16 -6.17 3.47
N LEU A 76 -20.64 -6.50 2.29
CA LEU A 76 -21.31 -7.42 1.36
C LEU A 76 -21.40 -8.84 1.94
N ALA A 77 -20.33 -9.32 2.59
CA ALA A 77 -20.32 -10.64 3.19
C ALA A 77 -21.33 -10.74 4.35
N GLU A 78 -21.42 -9.70 5.19
CA GLU A 78 -22.42 -9.60 6.25
C GLU A 78 -23.84 -9.61 5.68
N ALA A 79 -24.12 -8.77 4.68
CA ALA A 79 -25.45 -8.70 4.07
C ALA A 79 -25.86 -10.02 3.38
N GLU A 80 -24.93 -10.70 2.71
CA GLU A 80 -25.20 -12.02 2.11
C GLU A 80 -25.39 -13.12 3.16
N LEU A 81 -24.74 -13.02 4.32
CA LEU A 81 -24.98 -13.92 5.44
C LEU A 81 -26.39 -13.71 6.01
N ASP A 82 -26.78 -12.48 6.30
CA ASP A 82 -28.12 -12.16 6.81
C ASP A 82 -29.22 -12.63 5.85
N LYS A 83 -29.02 -12.41 4.55
CA LYS A 83 -29.94 -12.88 3.51
C LYS A 83 -30.07 -14.40 3.48
N ARG A 84 -28.98 -15.15 3.71
CA ARG A 84 -29.02 -16.62 3.80
C ARG A 84 -29.81 -17.06 5.02
N ILE A 85 -29.55 -16.47 6.18
CA ILE A 85 -30.28 -16.77 7.43
C ILE A 85 -31.78 -16.53 7.25
N LEU A 86 -32.16 -15.39 6.65
CA LEU A 86 -33.57 -15.07 6.40
C LEU A 86 -34.23 -16.05 5.44
N LYS A 87 -33.53 -16.48 4.38
CA LYS A 87 -34.06 -17.49 3.46
C LYS A 87 -34.29 -18.83 4.15
N GLU A 88 -33.30 -19.30 4.92
CA GLU A 88 -33.40 -20.58 5.64
C GLU A 88 -34.53 -20.56 6.68
N ALA A 89 -34.71 -19.43 7.37
CA ALA A 89 -35.83 -19.21 8.28
C ALA A 89 -37.20 -19.22 7.57
N LEU A 90 -37.29 -18.74 6.32
CA LEU A 90 -38.52 -18.75 5.54
C LEU A 90 -38.81 -20.12 4.90
N GLU A 91 -37.77 -20.88 4.55
CA GLU A 91 -37.89 -22.22 3.96
C GLU A 91 -38.26 -23.29 5.00
N GLY A 92 -38.17 -22.98 6.30
CA GLY A 92 -38.62 -23.87 7.37
C GLY A 92 -37.71 -25.08 7.61
N ASN A 93 -36.45 -25.02 7.15
CA ASN A 93 -35.49 -26.12 7.27
C ASN A 93 -34.79 -26.14 8.65
N TYR A 94 -35.57 -26.22 9.73
CA TYR A 94 -35.09 -26.29 11.11
C TYR A 94 -35.88 -27.30 11.95
#